data_AF-A0A8H8D7A9-F1
#
_entry.id   AF-A0A8H8D7A9-F1
#
_cell.length_a   1.000
_cell.length_b   1.000
_cell.length_c   1.000
_cell.angle_alpha   90.00
_cell.angle_beta   90.00
_cell.angle_gamma   90.00
#
_symmetry.space_group_name_H-M   'P 1'
#
loop_
_entity.id
_entity.type
_entity.pdbx_description
1 polymer ?
#
loop_
_entity_poly.entity_id
_entity_poly.type
_entity_poly.pdbx_seq_one_letter_code
_entity_poly.pdbx_strand_id
1 'polypeptide(L)'
;MALELNVFFEAHVLTGSLWLGLEPGKLYWNLSEQGWAKAAWAWFAAWSCGAALFVQETVGPFNAESALDNLHNYPITTLCSPPTAYRQFVLPSRRKYFSQRPPLALEQCVGAGEPLNDEVIRIWEDMSGIKIRDGYGQTETTLVCGNLKGAKVKYGSMGLPVPGVPLTVVDEKGDESPSFQEGEIAIATTTSSGVRTINIFSGYLSPDGKVTLPQRKWKSCYWYLTGDRAYKDEDGYLWFVGRSDDVINSSGYRIGPFEVESVLKKHPAVVESAVVASPDPDRVEVVKAFIVLQDSFKSRNPDSLVTELQEFCKKQTAPYKYPRRIQFVEPSFLPKTISGKIKRAELRALERRVITRGARI
;
A
#
# COMPACT_ATOMS: atom_id res chain seq x y z
N MET A 1 20.25 3.64 -6.53
CA MET A 1 20.22 2.98 -5.21
C MET A 1 21.41 2.04 -5.13
N ALA A 2 22.12 2.02 -4.01
CA ALA A 2 23.19 1.06 -3.73
C ALA A 2 22.71 -0.01 -2.74
N LEU A 3 23.13 -1.26 -2.98
CA LEU A 3 22.78 -2.43 -2.17
C LEU A 3 24.04 -3.25 -1.87
N GLU A 4 24.14 -3.74 -0.64
CA GLU A 4 25.09 -4.78 -0.24
C GLU A 4 24.42 -6.15 -0.39
N LEU A 5 24.82 -6.92 -1.41
CA LEU A 5 24.18 -8.18 -1.80
C LEU A 5 24.01 -9.17 -0.64
N ASN A 6 25.05 -9.39 0.18
CA ASN A 6 24.99 -10.38 1.26
C ASN A 6 23.98 -9.99 2.34
N VAL A 7 23.99 -8.73 2.79
CA VAL A 7 23.09 -8.23 3.83
C VAL A 7 21.64 -8.18 3.35
N PHE A 8 21.45 -7.79 2.09
CA PHE A 8 20.12 -7.69 1.50
C PHE A 8 19.50 -9.06 1.22
N PHE A 9 20.32 -10.07 0.91
CA PHE A 9 19.90 -11.46 0.77
C PHE A 9 19.37 -12.02 2.11
N GLU A 10 20.07 -11.76 3.22
CA GLU A 10 19.64 -12.18 4.57
C GLU A 10 18.26 -11.59 4.95
N ALA A 11 18.00 -10.32 4.61
CA ALA A 11 16.69 -9.71 4.84
C ALA A 11 15.55 -10.45 4.09
N HIS A 12 15.86 -11.05 2.93
CA HIS A 12 14.89 -11.83 2.16
C HIS A 12 14.67 -13.25 2.69
N VAL A 13 15.57 -13.80 3.51
CA VAL A 13 15.28 -15.01 4.30
C VAL A 13 14.09 -14.77 5.23
N LEU A 14 14.06 -13.62 5.93
CA LEU A 14 12.95 -13.25 6.81
C LEU A 14 11.65 -13.03 6.01
N THR A 15 11.75 -12.37 4.85
CA THR A 15 10.61 -12.18 3.94
C THR A 15 10.03 -13.52 3.49
N GLY A 16 10.89 -14.44 3.04
CA GLY A 16 10.52 -15.75 2.51
C GLY A 16 9.92 -16.66 3.58
N SER A 17 10.65 -16.86 4.69
CA SER A 17 10.26 -17.82 5.73
C SER A 17 9.10 -17.33 6.60
N LEU A 18 9.17 -16.08 7.12
CA LEU A 18 8.22 -15.60 8.13
C LEU A 18 6.94 -15.04 7.52
N TRP A 19 7.05 -14.33 6.40
CA TRP A 19 5.89 -13.68 5.79
C TRP A 19 5.33 -14.47 4.62
N LEU A 20 6.13 -14.84 3.62
CA LEU A 20 5.63 -15.64 2.50
C LEU A 20 5.32 -17.09 2.92
N GLY A 21 6.04 -17.63 3.90
CA GLY A 21 5.86 -19.00 4.36
C GLY A 21 6.52 -20.04 3.45
N LEU A 22 7.58 -19.65 2.74
CA LEU A 22 8.30 -20.46 1.76
C LEU A 22 9.21 -21.48 2.45
N GLU A 23 9.29 -22.65 1.84
CA GLU A 23 10.11 -23.79 2.25
C GLU A 23 10.29 -24.74 1.04
N PRO A 24 11.18 -25.75 1.11
CA PRO A 24 11.34 -26.74 0.04
C PRO A 24 10.01 -27.40 -0.34
N GLY A 25 9.77 -27.54 -1.65
CA GLY A 25 8.52 -28.09 -2.19
C GLY A 25 7.41 -27.07 -2.41
N LYS A 26 7.57 -25.82 -1.96
CA LYS A 26 6.63 -24.74 -2.28
C LYS A 26 6.93 -24.13 -3.65
N LEU A 27 5.86 -23.86 -4.40
CA LEU A 27 5.88 -23.05 -5.62
C LEU A 27 5.30 -21.67 -5.32
N TYR A 28 6.14 -20.64 -5.44
CA TYR A 28 5.82 -19.25 -5.15
C TYR A 28 5.58 -18.47 -6.45
N TRP A 29 4.48 -17.74 -6.51
CA TRP A 29 4.22 -16.80 -7.58
C TRP A 29 4.07 -15.38 -7.05
N ASN A 30 4.87 -14.46 -7.60
CA ASN A 30 4.79 -13.04 -7.33
C ASN A 30 4.26 -12.30 -8.56
N LEU A 31 3.10 -11.66 -8.44
CA LEU A 31 2.54 -10.82 -9.49
C LEU A 31 3.21 -9.44 -9.48
N SER A 32 4.35 -9.35 -10.18
CA SER A 32 5.13 -8.11 -10.32
C SER A 32 5.76 -7.98 -11.70
N GLU A 33 5.89 -6.75 -12.18
CA GLU A 33 6.75 -6.42 -13.31
C GLU A 33 8.24 -6.57 -12.92
N GLN A 34 9.09 -7.05 -13.84
CA GLN A 34 10.47 -7.44 -13.54
C GLN A 34 11.40 -6.26 -13.21
N GLY A 35 11.06 -5.06 -13.66
CA GLY A 35 11.76 -3.82 -13.30
C GLY A 35 11.45 -3.31 -11.89
N TRP A 36 10.46 -3.87 -11.19
CA TRP A 36 10.18 -3.48 -9.80
C TRP A 36 11.12 -4.20 -8.86
N ALA A 37 11.57 -3.53 -7.79
CA ALA A 37 12.36 -4.15 -6.74
C ALA A 37 11.69 -5.42 -6.16
N LYS A 38 10.36 -5.42 -6.10
CA LYS A 38 9.55 -6.56 -5.67
C LYS A 38 9.78 -7.83 -6.49
N ALA A 39 10.09 -7.73 -7.78
CA ALA A 39 10.44 -8.89 -8.59
C ALA A 39 11.75 -9.50 -8.10
N ALA A 40 12.82 -8.70 -7.97
CA ALA A 40 14.10 -9.15 -7.42
C ALA A 40 13.94 -9.80 -6.03
N TRP A 41 13.11 -9.20 -5.16
CA TRP A 41 12.82 -9.75 -3.84
C TRP A 41 12.18 -11.13 -3.88
N ALA A 42 11.39 -11.44 -4.92
CA ALA A 42 10.77 -12.74 -5.07
C ALA A 42 11.80 -13.83 -5.38
N TRP A 43 12.79 -13.54 -6.23
CA TRP A 43 13.92 -14.43 -6.50
C TRP A 43 14.70 -14.73 -5.23
N PHE A 44 15.12 -13.68 -4.51
CA PHE A 44 15.89 -13.85 -3.29
C PHE A 44 15.12 -14.59 -2.21
N ALA A 45 13.85 -14.25 -1.98
CA ALA A 45 13.04 -14.92 -0.95
C ALA A 45 12.78 -16.41 -1.26
N ALA A 46 12.50 -16.75 -2.53
CA ALA A 46 12.27 -18.13 -2.93
C ALA A 46 13.54 -18.98 -2.76
N TRP A 47 14.64 -18.54 -3.35
CA TRP A 47 15.88 -19.31 -3.37
C TRP A 47 16.52 -19.42 -1.99
N SER A 48 16.43 -18.37 -1.18
CA SER A 48 16.92 -18.41 0.21
C SER A 48 16.18 -19.45 1.08
N CYS A 49 14.94 -19.78 0.72
CA CYS A 49 14.11 -20.74 1.45
C CYS A 49 14.00 -22.11 0.75
N GLY A 50 14.74 -22.33 -0.35
CA GLY A 50 14.67 -23.57 -1.13
C GLY A 50 13.36 -23.78 -1.89
N ALA A 51 12.55 -22.73 -2.06
CA ALA A 51 11.29 -22.78 -2.81
C ALA A 51 11.51 -22.52 -4.31
N ALA A 52 10.57 -23.02 -5.13
CA ALA A 52 10.55 -22.74 -6.56
C ALA A 52 9.82 -21.41 -6.85
N LEU A 53 10.30 -20.66 -7.85
CA LEU A 53 9.64 -19.44 -8.32
C LEU A 53 8.89 -19.73 -9.63
N PHE A 54 7.59 -19.45 -9.66
CA PHE A 54 6.77 -19.45 -10.86
C PHE A 54 6.84 -18.07 -11.53
N VAL A 55 7.19 -18.05 -12.81
CA VAL A 55 7.24 -16.83 -13.62
C VAL A 55 6.37 -17.04 -14.84
N GLN A 56 5.43 -16.13 -15.05
CA GLN A 56 4.52 -16.14 -16.20
C GLN A 56 4.94 -15.05 -17.18
N GLU A 57 5.17 -15.42 -18.44
CA GLU A 57 5.21 -14.46 -19.52
C GLU A 57 3.79 -13.93 -19.78
N THR A 58 3.61 -12.61 -19.70
CA THR A 58 2.32 -11.97 -19.96
C THR A 58 2.53 -10.91 -21.03
N VAL A 59 1.80 -11.04 -22.15
CA VAL A 59 1.79 -10.05 -23.23
C VAL A 59 0.52 -9.21 -23.09
N GLY A 60 0.69 -7.89 -22.95
CA GLY A 60 -0.43 -6.95 -22.82
C GLY A 60 -0.86 -6.67 -21.37
N PRO A 61 -2.05 -6.06 -21.19
CA PRO A 61 -2.52 -5.65 -19.86
C PRO A 61 -2.84 -6.86 -18.98
N PHE A 62 -2.78 -6.64 -17.66
CA PHE A 62 -3.14 -7.65 -16.66
C PHE A 62 -4.57 -8.17 -16.87
N ASN A 63 -4.70 -9.51 -16.86
CA ASN A 63 -5.99 -10.21 -16.95
C ASN A 63 -6.19 -11.09 -15.71
N ALA A 64 -7.24 -10.79 -14.95
CA ALA A 64 -7.57 -11.52 -13.72
C ALA A 64 -7.96 -12.98 -13.96
N GLU A 65 -8.70 -13.29 -15.04
CA GLU A 65 -9.11 -14.66 -15.36
C GLU A 65 -7.91 -15.51 -15.75
N SER A 66 -7.00 -14.99 -16.59
CA SER A 66 -5.75 -15.68 -16.92
C SER A 66 -4.89 -15.95 -15.69
N ALA A 67 -4.87 -15.04 -14.73
CA ALA A 67 -4.14 -15.26 -13.48
C ALA A 67 -4.80 -16.34 -12.59
N LEU A 68 -6.14 -16.35 -12.51
CA LEU A 68 -6.88 -17.42 -11.83
C LEU A 68 -6.68 -18.78 -12.53
N ASP A 69 -6.61 -18.81 -13.86
CA ASP A 69 -6.29 -20.02 -14.61
C ASP A 69 -4.92 -20.59 -14.26
N ASN A 70 -3.91 -19.75 -14.01
CA ASN A 70 -2.61 -20.25 -13.58
C ASN A 70 -2.66 -20.90 -12.19
N LEU A 71 -3.46 -20.35 -11.27
CA LEU A 71 -3.68 -20.98 -9.97
C LEU A 71 -4.37 -22.34 -10.11
N HIS A 72 -5.23 -22.51 -11.12
CA HIS A 72 -5.90 -23.76 -11.41
C HIS A 72 -5.01 -24.78 -12.15
N ASN A 73 -4.17 -24.32 -13.08
CA ASN A 73 -3.40 -25.19 -13.98
C ASN A 73 -2.03 -25.59 -13.40
N TYR A 74 -1.48 -24.79 -12.48
CA TYR A 74 -0.16 -25.02 -11.89
C TYR A 74 -0.27 -25.17 -10.37
N PRO A 75 0.60 -25.98 -9.74
CA PRO A 75 0.54 -26.24 -8.30
C PRO A 75 1.15 -25.08 -7.48
N ILE A 76 0.67 -23.85 -7.72
CA ILE A 76 1.13 -22.64 -7.04
C ILE A 76 0.61 -22.68 -5.61
N THR A 77 1.52 -22.74 -4.65
CA THR A 77 1.22 -22.84 -3.21
C THR A 77 1.14 -21.49 -2.52
N THR A 78 1.92 -20.51 -3.00
CA THR A 78 2.01 -19.18 -2.39
C THR A 78 1.83 -18.12 -3.46
N LEU A 79 0.86 -17.22 -3.28
CA LEU A 79 0.63 -16.07 -4.13
C LEU A 79 0.95 -14.77 -3.38
N CYS A 80 1.81 -13.94 -3.96
CA CYS A 80 1.99 -12.55 -3.55
C CYS A 80 1.45 -11.65 -4.66
N SER A 81 0.54 -10.75 -4.33
CA SER A 81 -0.12 -9.88 -5.31
C SER A 81 -0.39 -8.48 -4.76
N PRO A 82 -0.34 -7.42 -5.57
CA PRO A 82 -0.78 -6.11 -5.13
C PRO A 82 -2.30 -6.13 -4.85
N PRO A 83 -2.79 -5.34 -3.87
CA PRO A 83 -4.23 -5.17 -3.62
C PRO A 83 -5.05 -4.84 -4.88
N THR A 84 -4.47 -4.14 -5.86
CA THR A 84 -5.11 -3.89 -7.16
C THR A 84 -5.53 -5.17 -7.88
N ALA A 85 -4.71 -6.21 -7.89
CA ALA A 85 -5.04 -7.47 -8.53
C ALA A 85 -6.05 -8.28 -7.70
N TYR A 86 -5.90 -8.33 -6.37
CA TYR A 86 -6.92 -8.95 -5.49
C TYR A 86 -8.31 -8.33 -5.68
N ARG A 87 -8.41 -7.01 -5.82
CA ARG A 87 -9.66 -6.32 -6.15
C ARG A 87 -10.31 -6.84 -7.44
N GLN A 88 -9.51 -7.23 -8.43
CA GLN A 88 -10.03 -7.80 -9.67
C GLN A 88 -10.44 -9.26 -9.54
N PHE A 89 -9.75 -10.03 -8.69
CA PHE A 89 -10.11 -11.43 -8.41
C PHE A 89 -11.42 -11.57 -7.65
N VAL A 90 -11.73 -10.63 -6.77
CA VAL A 90 -12.94 -10.67 -5.93
C VAL A 90 -14.18 -10.08 -6.61
N LEU A 91 -14.14 -9.77 -7.90
CA LEU A 91 -15.32 -9.29 -8.62
C LEU A 91 -16.35 -10.41 -8.81
N PRO A 92 -17.67 -10.12 -8.85
CA PRO A 92 -18.71 -11.15 -8.88
C PRO A 92 -18.54 -12.19 -10.00
N SER A 93 -18.16 -11.77 -11.21
CA SER A 93 -17.88 -12.68 -12.33
C SER A 93 -16.67 -13.59 -12.07
N ARG A 94 -15.62 -13.07 -11.42
CA ARG A 94 -14.41 -13.84 -11.08
C ARG A 94 -14.64 -14.79 -9.91
N ARG A 95 -15.54 -14.46 -8.97
CA ARG A 95 -15.96 -15.40 -7.91
C ARG A 95 -16.61 -16.65 -8.50
N LYS A 96 -17.52 -16.47 -9.47
CA LYS A 96 -18.14 -17.59 -10.20
C LYS A 96 -17.11 -18.40 -10.98
N TYR A 97 -16.14 -17.72 -11.60
CA TYR A 97 -15.05 -18.38 -12.31
C TYR A 97 -14.21 -19.25 -11.38
N PHE A 98 -13.79 -18.69 -10.24
CA PHE A 98 -13.00 -19.39 -9.22
C PHE A 98 -13.73 -20.62 -8.64
N SER A 99 -15.04 -20.54 -8.41
CA SER A 99 -15.79 -21.69 -7.87
C SER A 99 -15.92 -22.85 -8.86
N GLN A 100 -15.86 -22.57 -10.16
CA GLN A 100 -15.85 -23.59 -11.22
C GLN A 100 -14.44 -24.15 -11.48
N ARG A 101 -13.41 -23.37 -11.19
CA ARG A 101 -11.99 -23.70 -11.40
C ARG A 101 -11.17 -23.32 -10.17
N PRO A 102 -11.28 -24.08 -9.07
CA PRO A 102 -10.54 -23.78 -7.86
C PRO A 102 -9.03 -23.94 -8.09
N PRO A 103 -8.18 -23.25 -7.31
CA PRO A 103 -6.74 -23.43 -7.35
C PRO A 103 -6.31 -24.86 -7.10
N LEU A 104 -5.25 -25.32 -7.76
CA LEU A 104 -4.73 -26.68 -7.64
C LEU A 104 -4.09 -26.96 -6.28
N ALA A 105 -3.34 -25.99 -5.74
CA ALA A 105 -2.53 -26.20 -4.53
C ALA A 105 -2.35 -24.94 -3.66
N LEU A 106 -3.16 -23.89 -3.86
CA LEU A 106 -2.95 -22.61 -3.17
C LEU A 106 -3.18 -22.74 -1.66
N GLU A 107 -2.23 -22.26 -0.86
CA GLU A 107 -2.24 -22.33 0.60
C GLU A 107 -2.05 -20.97 1.27
N GLN A 108 -1.26 -20.09 0.65
CA GLN A 108 -0.85 -18.81 1.22
C GLN A 108 -1.11 -17.66 0.25
N CYS A 109 -1.69 -16.58 0.74
CA CYS A 109 -1.92 -15.35 -0.01
C CYS A 109 -1.40 -14.15 0.79
N VAL A 110 -0.56 -13.33 0.16
CA VAL A 110 -0.04 -12.11 0.78
C VAL A 110 -0.22 -10.88 -0.12
N GLY A 111 -0.44 -9.73 0.51
CA GLY A 111 -0.62 -8.44 -0.15
C GLY A 111 0.51 -7.47 0.17
N ALA A 112 1.02 -6.74 -0.83
CA ALA A 112 2.00 -5.67 -0.58
C ALA A 112 1.95 -4.57 -1.64
N GLY A 113 2.50 -3.40 -1.29
CA GLY A 113 2.74 -2.29 -2.20
C GLY A 113 1.63 -1.25 -2.28
N GLU A 114 0.45 -1.52 -1.73
CA GLU A 114 -0.67 -0.60 -1.55
C GLU A 114 -1.43 -0.97 -0.27
N PRO A 115 -2.26 -0.07 0.30
CA PRO A 115 -3.21 -0.45 1.34
C PRO A 115 -4.21 -1.49 0.82
N LEU A 116 -4.42 -2.56 1.59
CA LEU A 116 -5.43 -3.58 1.30
C LEU A 116 -6.72 -3.28 2.06
N ASN A 117 -7.84 -3.39 1.36
CA ASN A 117 -9.15 -3.11 1.93
C ASN A 117 -9.71 -4.36 2.62
N ASP A 118 -10.21 -4.22 3.86
CA ASP A 118 -10.83 -5.28 4.66
C ASP A 118 -11.88 -6.10 3.90
N GLU A 119 -12.69 -5.44 3.06
CA GLU A 119 -13.73 -6.07 2.26
C GLU A 119 -13.12 -7.05 1.25
N VAL A 120 -11.99 -6.70 0.63
CA VAL A 120 -11.28 -7.57 -0.31
C VAL A 120 -10.74 -8.80 0.42
N ILE A 121 -10.19 -8.63 1.62
CA ILE A 121 -9.67 -9.74 2.44
C ILE A 121 -10.82 -10.69 2.79
N ARG A 122 -11.95 -10.16 3.26
CA ARG A 122 -13.13 -10.96 3.63
C ARG A 122 -13.69 -11.73 2.44
N ILE A 123 -13.91 -11.07 1.31
CA ILE A 123 -14.45 -11.73 0.12
C ILE A 123 -13.49 -12.81 -0.40
N TRP A 124 -12.17 -12.54 -0.39
CA TRP A 124 -11.18 -13.53 -0.79
C TRP A 124 -11.16 -14.73 0.16
N GLU A 125 -11.24 -14.49 1.47
CA GLU A 125 -11.32 -15.54 2.49
C GLU A 125 -12.60 -16.38 2.32
N ASP A 126 -13.75 -15.76 2.06
CA ASP A 126 -15.01 -16.45 1.83
C ASP A 126 -14.96 -17.35 0.58
N MET A 127 -14.30 -16.90 -0.50
CA MET A 127 -14.25 -17.66 -1.75
C MET A 127 -13.13 -18.70 -1.81
N SER A 128 -12.01 -18.49 -1.11
CA SER A 128 -10.81 -19.33 -1.18
C SER A 128 -10.51 -20.13 0.09
N GLY A 129 -11.11 -19.76 1.22
CA GLY A 129 -10.74 -20.27 2.55
C GLY A 129 -9.41 -19.71 3.08
N ILE A 130 -8.75 -18.81 2.36
CA ILE A 130 -7.41 -18.31 2.68
C ILE A 130 -7.48 -16.82 3.00
N LYS A 131 -6.93 -16.42 4.14
CA LYS A 131 -6.81 -15.01 4.50
C LYS A 131 -5.63 -14.35 3.79
N ILE A 132 -5.87 -13.20 3.17
CA ILE A 132 -4.77 -12.38 2.62
C ILE A 132 -4.03 -11.71 3.78
N ARG A 133 -2.71 -11.89 3.83
CA ARG A 133 -1.84 -11.32 4.86
C ARG A 133 -1.05 -10.14 4.31
N ASP A 134 -1.28 -8.94 4.84
CA ASP A 134 -0.54 -7.74 4.41
C ASP A 134 0.94 -7.78 4.80
N GLY A 135 1.76 -7.08 4.02
CA GLY A 135 3.16 -6.80 4.29
C GLY A 135 3.53 -5.41 3.79
N TYR A 136 4.34 -4.71 4.58
CA TYR A 136 4.77 -3.35 4.30
C TYR A 136 6.29 -3.26 4.20
N GLY A 137 6.69 -2.40 3.26
CA GLY A 137 8.05 -2.26 2.80
C GLY A 137 8.15 -1.22 1.69
N GLN A 138 9.34 -0.69 1.51
CA GLN A 138 9.69 0.23 0.42
C GLN A 138 10.88 -0.32 -0.36
N THR A 139 11.14 0.23 -1.54
CA THR A 139 12.33 -0.11 -2.34
C THR A 139 13.61 -0.04 -1.47
N GLU A 140 13.64 0.91 -0.54
CA GLU A 140 14.71 1.19 0.40
C GLU A 140 14.77 0.24 1.61
N THR A 141 13.71 -0.51 1.93
CA THR A 141 13.55 -1.16 3.25
C THR A 141 13.15 -2.65 3.24
N THR A 142 12.99 -3.31 2.09
CA THR A 142 12.47 -4.70 2.01
C THR A 142 11.17 -4.87 2.82
N LEU A 143 10.83 -6.06 3.32
CA LEU A 143 9.73 -6.23 4.28
C LEU A 143 10.19 -5.79 5.68
N VAL A 144 9.45 -4.87 6.31
CA VAL A 144 9.78 -4.37 7.67
C VAL A 144 8.67 -4.61 8.69
N CYS A 145 7.42 -4.71 8.25
CA CYS A 145 6.33 -5.24 9.07
C CYS A 145 5.35 -6.04 8.20
N GLY A 146 4.61 -6.95 8.81
CA GLY A 146 3.71 -7.84 8.10
C GLY A 146 2.82 -8.65 9.02
N ASN A 147 1.73 -9.15 8.47
CA ASN A 147 0.92 -10.21 9.05
C ASN A 147 1.63 -11.55 8.79
N LEU A 148 2.52 -11.96 9.70
CA LEU A 148 3.38 -13.15 9.51
C LEU A 148 2.58 -14.47 9.53
N LYS A 149 3.17 -15.54 8.98
CA LYS A 149 2.56 -16.86 8.94
C LYS A 149 2.27 -17.32 10.38
N GLY A 150 1.03 -17.73 10.64
CA GLY A 150 0.58 -18.16 11.97
C GLY A 150 0.24 -17.03 12.95
N ALA A 151 0.50 -15.76 12.61
CA ALA A 151 0.11 -14.63 13.46
C ALA A 151 -1.39 -14.31 13.32
N LYS A 152 -1.98 -13.73 14.37
CA LYS A 152 -3.34 -13.19 14.32
C LYS A 152 -3.38 -12.00 13.36
N VAL A 153 -4.33 -11.98 12.44
CA VAL A 153 -4.51 -10.85 11.51
C VAL A 153 -5.54 -9.88 12.07
N LYS A 154 -5.19 -8.59 12.14
CA LYS A 154 -6.14 -7.49 12.34
C LYS A 154 -6.43 -6.85 10.99
N TYR A 155 -7.69 -6.93 10.52
CA TYR A 155 -8.07 -6.32 9.24
C TYR A 155 -7.76 -4.81 9.27
N GLY A 156 -7.16 -4.30 8.20
CA GLY A 156 -6.71 -2.92 8.06
C GLY A 156 -5.33 -2.63 8.65
N SER A 157 -4.74 -3.56 9.40
CA SER A 157 -3.38 -3.43 9.90
C SER A 157 -2.35 -4.03 8.93
N MET A 158 -1.22 -3.35 8.79
CA MET A 158 -0.02 -3.85 8.12
C MET A 158 0.65 -5.01 8.87
N GLY A 159 0.21 -5.29 10.10
CA GLY A 159 0.76 -6.32 10.97
C GLY A 159 1.80 -5.79 11.94
N LEU A 160 2.66 -6.70 12.41
CA LEU A 160 3.69 -6.43 13.40
C LEU A 160 5.06 -6.22 12.75
N PRO A 161 6.01 -5.53 13.40
CA PRO A 161 7.40 -5.51 12.97
C PRO A 161 7.93 -6.92 12.72
N VAL A 162 8.68 -7.10 11.64
CA VAL A 162 9.39 -8.35 11.40
C VAL A 162 10.41 -8.56 12.54
N PRO A 163 10.53 -9.78 13.11
CA PRO A 163 11.50 -10.06 14.16
C PRO A 163 12.91 -9.57 13.79
N GLY A 164 13.54 -8.83 14.70
CA GLY A 164 14.87 -8.25 14.50
C GLY A 164 14.90 -6.91 13.74
N VAL A 165 13.78 -6.44 13.20
CA VAL A 165 13.70 -5.12 12.55
C VAL A 165 13.35 -4.05 13.61
N PRO A 166 14.26 -3.09 13.90
CA PRO A 166 14.02 -2.03 14.88
C PRO A 166 13.13 -0.94 14.27
N LEU A 167 11.84 -1.26 14.14
CA LEU A 167 10.81 -0.39 13.57
C LEU A 167 9.95 0.21 14.69
N THR A 168 9.68 1.51 14.59
CA THR A 168 8.74 2.21 15.47
C THR A 168 8.00 3.32 14.73
N VAL A 169 7.12 4.01 15.44
CA VAL A 169 6.40 5.21 14.98
C VAL A 169 6.85 6.36 15.86
N VAL A 170 7.27 7.48 15.24
CA VAL A 170 7.85 8.63 15.94
C VAL A 170 7.07 9.92 15.69
N ASP A 171 7.02 10.80 16.69
CA ASP A 171 6.36 12.10 16.58
C ASP A 171 7.22 13.14 15.82
N GLU A 172 6.83 14.42 15.84
CA GLU A 172 7.57 15.48 15.14
C GLU A 172 8.88 15.85 15.84
N LYS A 173 8.92 15.68 17.17
CA LYS A 173 10.17 15.79 17.91
C LYS A 173 11.04 14.60 17.52
N GLY A 174 10.37 13.46 17.28
CA GLY A 174 10.67 12.06 16.90
C GLY A 174 10.77 11.08 18.09
N ASP A 175 10.16 11.44 19.22
CA ASP A 175 10.02 10.51 20.33
C ASP A 175 9.05 9.42 19.88
N GLU A 176 9.17 8.23 20.48
CA GLU A 176 8.25 7.14 20.17
C GLU A 176 6.80 7.56 20.46
N SER A 177 5.95 7.48 19.45
CA SER A 177 4.55 7.86 19.55
C SER A 177 3.80 6.87 20.44
N PRO A 178 2.96 7.35 21.39
CA PRO A 178 2.08 6.50 22.17
C PRO A 178 1.11 5.69 21.30
N SER A 179 0.52 4.64 21.88
CA SER A 179 -0.53 3.86 21.20
C SER A 179 -1.68 4.76 20.74
N PHE A 180 -2.17 4.46 19.54
CA PHE A 180 -3.20 5.19 18.80
C PHE A 180 -2.86 6.63 18.43
N GLN A 181 -1.61 7.08 18.63
CA GLN A 181 -1.15 8.38 18.16
C GLN A 181 -0.39 8.25 16.84
N GLU A 182 -0.73 9.13 15.90
CA GLU A 182 -0.11 9.17 14.59
C GLU A 182 1.31 9.75 14.66
N GLY A 183 2.26 9.02 14.09
CA GLY A 183 3.61 9.47 13.85
C GLY A 183 4.11 9.02 12.47
N GLU A 184 5.42 9.14 12.25
CA GLU A 184 6.11 8.67 11.05
C GLU A 184 6.79 7.34 11.33
N ILE A 185 6.71 6.39 10.39
CA ILE A 185 7.41 5.10 10.53
C ILE A 185 8.91 5.35 10.41
N ALA A 186 9.63 4.97 11.46
CA ALA A 186 11.07 5.09 11.57
C ALA A 186 11.70 3.71 11.79
N ILE A 187 12.81 3.46 11.12
CA ILE A 187 13.59 2.23 11.27
C ILE A 187 14.99 2.62 11.70
N ALA A 188 15.49 2.08 12.80
CA ALA A 188 16.87 2.35 13.19
C ALA A 188 17.80 1.77 12.12
N THR A 189 18.69 2.57 11.55
CA THR A 189 19.71 2.12 10.58
C THR A 189 20.85 1.40 11.27
N THR A 190 21.12 1.79 12.52
CA THR A 190 22.10 1.18 13.41
C THR A 190 21.46 1.04 14.78
N THR A 191 21.49 -0.19 15.32
CA THR A 191 21.03 -0.50 16.68
C THR A 191 21.92 0.17 17.73
N SER A 192 21.47 0.20 18.99
CA SER A 192 22.26 0.75 20.12
C SER A 192 23.59 0.03 20.32
N SER A 193 23.72 -1.22 19.88
CA SER A 193 24.96 -2.00 19.89
C SER A 193 25.85 -1.80 18.65
N GLY A 194 25.51 -0.86 17.77
CA GLY A 194 26.32 -0.56 16.58
C GLY A 194 26.07 -1.48 15.38
N VAL A 195 25.12 -2.41 15.48
CA VAL A 195 24.82 -3.35 14.38
C VAL A 195 23.90 -2.69 13.37
N ARG A 196 24.27 -2.76 12.08
CA ARG A 196 23.49 -2.26 10.95
C ARG A 196 22.22 -3.09 10.76
N THR A 197 21.09 -2.42 10.54
CA THR A 197 19.82 -3.10 10.22
C THR A 197 19.84 -3.62 8.80
N ILE A 198 19.64 -4.92 8.64
CA ILE A 198 19.80 -5.62 7.35
C ILE A 198 18.75 -5.26 6.31
N ASN A 199 17.57 -4.81 6.75
CA ASN A 199 16.44 -4.50 5.88
C ASN A 199 16.61 -3.18 5.12
N ILE A 200 17.55 -2.32 5.51
CA ILE A 200 17.73 -1.00 4.89
C ILE A 200 18.78 -1.07 3.79
N PHE A 201 18.53 -0.42 2.65
CA PHE A 201 19.49 -0.19 1.57
C PHE A 201 20.78 0.53 2.04
N SER A 202 21.82 0.54 1.20
CA SER A 202 23.08 1.22 1.55
C SER A 202 23.00 2.74 1.35
N GLY A 203 22.04 3.22 0.56
CA GLY A 203 21.81 4.64 0.29
C GLY A 203 21.50 4.94 -1.18
N TYR A 204 21.22 6.21 -1.46
CA TYR A 204 21.07 6.70 -2.83
C TYR A 204 22.45 6.93 -3.44
N LEU A 205 22.63 6.41 -4.66
CA LEU A 205 23.84 6.59 -5.46
C LEU A 205 23.64 7.82 -6.35
N SER A 206 24.47 8.84 -6.18
CA SER A 206 24.49 10.01 -7.06
C SER A 206 25.34 9.77 -8.32
N PRO A 207 25.19 10.60 -9.38
CA PRO A 207 25.91 10.41 -10.64
C PRO A 207 27.45 10.44 -10.52
N ASP A 208 27.98 11.09 -9.48
CA ASP A 208 29.41 11.15 -9.14
C ASP A 208 29.91 9.93 -8.34
N GLY A 209 29.04 8.93 -8.12
CA GLY A 209 29.40 7.68 -7.44
C GLY A 209 29.27 7.72 -5.91
N LYS A 210 28.84 8.83 -5.32
CA LYS A 210 28.67 8.93 -3.87
C LYS A 210 27.39 8.24 -3.40
N VAL A 211 27.49 7.47 -2.32
CA VAL A 211 26.35 6.83 -1.66
C VAL A 211 25.94 7.64 -0.43
N THR A 212 24.68 8.03 -0.34
CA THR A 212 24.12 8.79 0.79
C THR A 212 22.87 8.12 1.33
N LEU A 213 22.89 7.71 2.59
CA LEU A 213 21.73 7.22 3.32
C LEU A 213 21.06 8.37 4.10
N PRO A 214 19.83 8.78 3.77
CA PRO A 214 19.13 9.77 4.57
C PRO A 214 18.79 9.18 5.94
N GLN A 215 19.37 9.75 6.99
CA GLN A 215 19.11 9.30 8.35
C GLN A 215 19.20 10.47 9.32
N ARG A 216 18.40 10.42 10.37
CA ARG A 216 18.43 11.39 11.47
C ARG A 216 19.06 10.75 12.68
N LYS A 217 19.98 11.45 13.33
CA LYS A 217 20.56 11.01 14.60
C LYS A 217 19.60 11.34 15.72
N TRP A 218 19.28 10.34 16.53
CA TRP A 218 18.55 10.55 17.78
C TRP A 218 18.98 9.56 18.85
N LYS A 219 19.24 10.11 20.05
CA LYS A 219 19.79 9.41 21.21
C LYS A 219 21.11 8.79 20.73
N SER A 220 21.28 7.50 20.98
CA SER A 220 22.42 6.71 20.56
C SER A 220 22.25 6.04 19.18
N CYS A 221 21.15 6.29 18.46
CA CYS A 221 20.83 5.59 17.21
C CYS A 221 20.71 6.54 16.02
N TYR A 222 20.84 5.98 14.82
CA TYR A 222 20.47 6.64 13.57
C TYR A 222 19.18 6.01 13.05
N TRP A 223 18.30 6.85 12.51
CA TRP A 223 16.95 6.46 12.08
C TRP A 223 16.71 6.86 10.63
N TYR A 224 16.25 5.90 9.84
CA TYR A 224 15.69 6.14 8.52
C TYR A 224 14.20 6.42 8.67
N LEU A 225 13.75 7.57 8.18
CA LEU A 225 12.34 7.93 8.12
C LEU A 225 11.79 7.53 6.75
N THR A 226 10.72 6.76 6.77
CA THR A 226 10.11 6.19 5.55
C THR A 226 9.33 7.23 4.73
N GLY A 227 8.96 8.37 5.32
CA GLY A 227 7.98 9.28 4.73
C GLY A 227 6.54 8.75 4.79
N ASP A 228 6.28 7.67 5.52
CA ASP A 228 4.95 7.07 5.70
C ASP A 228 4.46 7.31 7.14
N ARG A 229 3.21 7.76 7.26
CA ARG A 229 2.53 8.03 8.54
C ARG A 229 1.73 6.81 8.96
N ALA A 230 1.81 6.48 10.25
CA ALA A 230 1.10 5.37 10.86
C ALA A 230 0.85 5.63 12.34
N TYR A 231 0.04 4.77 12.96
CA TYR A 231 -0.01 4.64 14.41
C TYR A 231 0.15 3.17 14.80
N LYS A 232 0.51 2.92 16.06
CA LYS A 232 0.56 1.57 16.65
C LYS A 232 -0.61 1.41 17.60
N ASP A 233 -1.25 0.25 17.65
CA ASP A 233 -2.19 -0.05 18.72
C ASP A 233 -1.50 -0.59 19.98
N GLU A 234 -2.28 -0.95 21.00
CA GLU A 234 -1.78 -1.50 22.27
C GLU A 234 -1.04 -2.84 22.11
N ASP A 235 -1.37 -3.62 21.07
CA ASP A 235 -0.71 -4.89 20.76
C ASP A 235 0.50 -4.69 19.82
N GLY A 236 0.83 -3.44 19.48
CA GLY A 236 1.95 -3.07 18.60
C GLY A 236 1.68 -3.21 17.11
N TYR A 237 0.45 -3.52 16.69
CA TYR A 237 0.10 -3.60 15.26
C TYR A 237 0.16 -2.22 14.63
N LEU A 238 0.71 -2.14 13.43
CA LEU A 238 0.83 -0.89 12.68
C LEU A 238 -0.36 -0.65 11.76
N TRP A 239 -0.85 0.57 11.77
CA TRP A 239 -1.99 1.02 10.97
C TRP A 239 -1.55 2.17 10.07
N PHE A 240 -1.59 1.95 8.76
CA PHE A 240 -1.16 2.92 7.77
C PHE A 240 -2.16 4.08 7.68
N VAL A 241 -1.67 5.31 7.69
CA VAL A 241 -2.49 6.52 7.52
C VAL A 241 -2.33 7.09 6.11
N GLY A 242 -1.08 7.21 5.64
CA GLY A 242 -0.79 7.81 4.34
C GLY A 242 0.66 8.22 4.21
N ARG A 243 1.02 8.78 3.06
CA ARG A 243 2.32 9.41 2.89
C ARG A 243 2.36 10.73 3.66
N SER A 244 3.47 11.04 4.34
CA SER A 244 3.68 12.30 5.04
C SER A 244 3.43 13.52 4.14
N ASP A 245 3.76 13.42 2.85
CA ASP A 245 3.54 14.48 1.87
C ASP A 245 2.13 14.51 1.26
N ASP A 246 1.31 13.48 1.51
CA ASP A 246 -0.08 13.39 1.06
C ASP A 246 -1.12 13.54 2.20
N VAL A 247 -0.70 13.55 3.48
CA VAL A 247 -1.63 13.78 4.60
C VAL A 247 -2.23 15.18 4.50
N ILE A 248 -3.56 15.25 4.54
CA ILE A 248 -4.31 16.50 4.46
C ILE A 248 -4.51 17.04 5.87
N ASN A 249 -4.08 18.27 6.13
CA ASN A 249 -4.36 18.95 7.39
C ASN A 249 -5.54 19.90 7.22
N SER A 250 -6.70 19.51 7.76
CA SER A 250 -7.90 20.32 7.71
C SER A 250 -8.35 20.72 9.11
N SER A 251 -8.19 21.99 9.46
CA SER A 251 -8.52 22.52 10.80
C SER A 251 -7.88 21.73 11.96
N GLY A 252 -6.63 21.27 11.79
CA GLY A 252 -5.91 20.48 12.79
C GLY A 252 -6.19 18.97 12.75
N TYR A 253 -7.16 18.52 11.95
CA TYR A 253 -7.38 17.09 11.69
C TYR A 253 -6.43 16.60 10.60
N ARG A 254 -5.73 15.50 10.88
CA ARG A 254 -4.87 14.80 9.92
C ARG A 254 -5.68 13.73 9.23
N ILE A 255 -5.81 13.84 7.92
CA ILE A 255 -6.71 13.01 7.11
C ILE A 255 -5.86 12.29 6.06
N GLY A 256 -5.83 10.96 6.15
CA GLY A 256 -5.23 10.12 5.14
C GLY A 256 -6.11 10.08 3.88
N PRO A 257 -5.58 10.37 2.68
CA PRO A 257 -6.38 10.38 1.45
C PRO A 257 -6.96 9.00 1.15
N PHE A 258 -6.23 7.92 1.45
CA PHE A 258 -6.65 6.54 1.20
C PHE A 258 -7.92 6.14 1.96
N GLU A 259 -8.13 6.66 3.17
CA GLU A 259 -9.33 6.36 3.96
C GLU A 259 -10.58 6.94 3.27
N VAL A 260 -10.48 8.18 2.79
CA VAL A 260 -11.55 8.86 2.06
C VAL A 260 -11.83 8.17 0.72
N GLU A 261 -10.77 7.80 -0.02
CA GLU A 261 -10.89 7.06 -1.28
C GLU A 261 -11.55 5.68 -1.07
N SER A 262 -11.20 4.98 0.02
CA SER A 262 -11.77 3.68 0.35
C SER A 262 -13.26 3.76 0.65
N VAL A 263 -13.72 4.88 1.21
CA VAL A 263 -15.15 5.14 1.41
C VAL A 263 -15.82 5.50 0.10
N LEU A 264 -15.28 6.46 -0.65
CA LEU A 264 -15.82 6.88 -1.95
C LEU A 264 -16.01 5.68 -2.90
N LYS A 265 -15.07 4.74 -2.89
CA LYS A 265 -15.11 3.53 -3.74
C LYS A 265 -16.29 2.60 -3.44
N LYS A 266 -16.92 2.70 -2.28
CA LYS A 266 -18.14 1.94 -1.96
C LYS A 266 -19.39 2.52 -2.61
N HIS A 267 -19.33 3.74 -3.17
CA HIS A 267 -20.47 4.36 -3.81
C HIS A 267 -20.60 3.90 -5.28
N PRO A 268 -21.80 3.50 -5.77
CA PRO A 268 -21.98 2.97 -7.12
C PRO A 268 -21.59 3.93 -8.26
N ALA A 269 -21.57 5.23 -7.98
CA ALA A 269 -21.18 6.25 -8.95
C ALA A 269 -19.67 6.32 -9.19
N VAL A 270 -18.83 5.79 -8.30
CA VAL A 270 -17.37 6.03 -8.30
C VAL A 270 -16.65 4.83 -8.92
N VAL A 271 -15.99 5.04 -10.06
CA VAL A 271 -15.09 4.05 -10.67
C VAL A 271 -13.70 4.12 -10.03
N GLU A 272 -13.19 5.34 -9.93
CA GLU A 272 -11.88 5.64 -9.36
C GLU A 272 -11.92 7.03 -8.72
N SER A 273 -11.12 7.23 -7.68
CA SER A 273 -10.98 8.55 -7.07
C SER A 273 -9.54 8.81 -6.64
N ALA A 274 -9.15 10.08 -6.67
CA ALA A 274 -7.89 10.57 -6.11
C ALA A 274 -8.21 11.69 -5.11
N VAL A 275 -7.82 11.50 -3.86
CA VAL A 275 -8.03 12.48 -2.80
C VAL A 275 -6.72 13.22 -2.52
N VAL A 276 -6.77 14.55 -2.52
CA VAL A 276 -5.62 15.43 -2.25
C VAL A 276 -6.03 16.59 -1.36
N ALA A 277 -5.03 17.24 -0.76
CA ALA A 277 -5.20 18.49 -0.07
C ALA A 277 -5.47 19.63 -1.07
N SER A 278 -6.50 20.43 -0.81
CA SER A 278 -6.83 21.65 -1.56
C SER A 278 -6.75 22.86 -0.62
N PRO A 279 -5.96 23.90 -0.94
CA PRO A 279 -5.82 25.07 -0.06
C PRO A 279 -7.15 25.74 0.28
N ASP A 280 -7.30 26.13 1.54
CA ASP A 280 -8.51 26.75 2.06
C ASP A 280 -8.17 27.82 3.09
N PRO A 281 -8.69 29.05 2.95
CA PRO A 281 -8.29 30.18 3.80
C PRO A 281 -8.65 29.97 5.28
N ASP A 282 -9.73 29.24 5.57
CA ASP A 282 -10.23 29.09 6.94
C ASP A 282 -9.71 27.80 7.60
N ARG A 283 -9.28 26.82 6.80
CA ARG A 283 -8.97 25.47 7.28
C ARG A 283 -7.55 25.00 6.99
N VAL A 284 -6.70 25.91 6.48
CA VAL A 284 -5.38 25.63 5.91
C VAL A 284 -5.51 24.85 4.60
N GLU A 285 -6.01 23.62 4.68
CA GLU A 285 -6.38 22.80 3.53
C GLU A 285 -7.72 22.09 3.81
N VAL A 286 -8.41 21.69 2.75
CA VAL A 286 -9.61 20.83 2.80
C VAL A 286 -9.42 19.62 1.91
N VAL A 287 -10.17 18.56 2.23
CA VAL A 287 -10.19 17.34 1.43
C VAL A 287 -10.85 17.63 0.08
N LYS A 288 -10.11 17.42 -1.02
CA LYS A 288 -10.64 17.43 -2.38
C LYS A 288 -10.58 16.03 -2.99
N ALA A 289 -11.66 15.59 -3.62
CA ALA A 289 -11.71 14.36 -4.40
C ALA A 289 -11.87 14.65 -5.89
N PHE A 290 -10.94 14.15 -6.71
CA PHE A 290 -11.14 13.98 -8.14
C PHE A 290 -11.79 12.63 -8.37
N ILE A 291 -12.93 12.59 -9.06
CA ILE A 291 -13.76 11.39 -9.20
C ILE A 291 -13.98 11.07 -10.67
N VAL A 292 -13.65 9.84 -11.05
CA VAL A 292 -14.07 9.24 -12.33
C VAL A 292 -15.41 8.56 -12.09
N LEU A 293 -16.43 9.03 -12.80
CA LEU A 293 -17.79 8.51 -12.67
C LEU A 293 -18.01 7.26 -13.50
N GLN A 294 -18.89 6.40 -13.01
CA GLN A 294 -19.50 5.33 -13.79
C GLN A 294 -20.35 5.93 -14.92
N ASP A 295 -20.33 5.32 -16.12
CA ASP A 295 -20.99 5.88 -17.30
C ASP A 295 -22.49 6.14 -17.08
N SER A 296 -23.18 5.26 -16.35
CA SER A 296 -24.60 5.42 -16.02
C SER A 296 -24.90 6.61 -15.10
N PHE A 297 -23.89 7.22 -14.49
CA PHE A 297 -24.02 8.39 -13.62
C PHE A 297 -23.58 9.70 -14.30
N LYS A 298 -22.95 9.65 -15.49
CA LYS A 298 -22.43 10.84 -16.19
C LYS A 298 -23.52 11.82 -16.64
N SER A 299 -24.74 11.35 -16.88
CA SER A 299 -25.89 12.18 -17.28
C SER A 299 -26.63 12.82 -16.09
N ARG A 300 -26.29 12.47 -14.85
CA ARG A 300 -26.93 13.04 -13.65
C ARG A 300 -26.48 14.49 -13.44
N ASN A 301 -27.33 15.27 -12.77
CA ASN A 301 -26.97 16.63 -12.35
C ASN A 301 -25.72 16.60 -11.44
N PRO A 302 -24.62 17.30 -11.80
CA PRO A 302 -23.37 17.25 -11.05
C PRO A 302 -23.50 17.73 -9.60
N ASP A 303 -24.20 18.84 -9.33
CA ASP A 303 -24.30 19.42 -7.99
C ASP A 303 -25.06 18.52 -7.02
N SER A 304 -26.13 17.89 -7.52
CA SER A 304 -26.87 16.86 -6.77
C SER A 304 -25.98 15.67 -6.46
N LEU A 305 -25.18 15.20 -7.42
CA LEU A 305 -24.28 14.05 -7.22
C LEU A 305 -23.12 14.39 -6.27
N VAL A 306 -22.59 15.61 -6.31
CA VAL A 306 -21.61 16.09 -5.33
C VAL A 306 -22.20 16.02 -3.92
N THR A 307 -23.40 16.54 -3.73
CA THR A 307 -24.08 16.52 -2.43
C THR A 307 -24.32 15.09 -1.94
N GLU A 308 -24.77 14.20 -2.82
CA GLU A 308 -24.97 12.77 -2.54
C GLU A 308 -23.68 12.09 -2.07
N LEU A 309 -22.57 12.30 -2.78
CA LEU A 309 -21.26 11.71 -2.44
C LEU A 309 -20.70 12.27 -1.12
N GLN A 310 -20.92 13.55 -0.85
CA GLN A 310 -20.51 14.17 0.41
C GLN A 310 -21.28 13.59 1.59
N GLU A 311 -22.60 13.49 1.49
CA GLU A 311 -23.45 12.89 2.52
C GLU A 311 -23.16 11.40 2.72
N PHE A 312 -22.87 10.68 1.64
CA PHE A 312 -22.42 9.30 1.72
C PHE A 312 -21.14 9.16 2.55
N CYS A 313 -20.13 10.01 2.29
CA CYS A 313 -18.87 9.97 3.05
C CYS A 313 -19.07 10.33 4.53
N LYS A 314 -19.92 11.32 4.84
CA LYS A 314 -20.22 11.72 6.23
C LYS A 314 -20.89 10.61 7.03
N LYS A 315 -21.71 9.77 6.40
CA LYS A 315 -22.38 8.63 7.05
C LYS A 315 -21.44 7.45 7.34
N GLN A 316 -20.34 7.35 6.59
CA GLN A 316 -19.43 6.19 6.61
C GLN A 316 -18.09 6.47 7.31
N THR A 317 -17.80 7.74 7.64
CA THR A 317 -16.54 8.18 8.26
C THR A 317 -16.81 9.24 9.31
N ALA A 318 -15.79 9.62 10.08
CA ALA A 318 -15.88 10.78 10.94
C ALA A 318 -16.20 12.05 10.11
N PRO A 319 -17.15 12.90 10.52
CA PRO A 319 -17.65 14.02 9.70
C PRO A 319 -16.61 15.06 9.24
N TYR A 320 -15.39 15.06 9.79
CA TYR A 320 -14.31 15.94 9.34
C TYR A 320 -13.53 15.39 8.12
N LYS A 321 -13.69 14.11 7.77
CA LYS A 321 -12.93 13.45 6.70
C LYS A 321 -13.56 13.57 5.29
N TYR A 322 -14.82 13.98 5.19
CA TYR A 322 -15.52 14.02 3.90
C TYR A 322 -14.89 15.03 2.91
N PRO A 323 -14.96 14.76 1.59
CA PRO A 323 -14.43 15.67 0.57
C PRO A 323 -15.29 16.93 0.46
N ARG A 324 -14.81 18.05 0.99
CA ARG A 324 -15.49 19.36 0.88
C ARG A 324 -15.54 19.87 -0.55
N ARG A 325 -14.60 19.45 -1.39
CA ARG A 325 -14.54 19.77 -2.82
C ARG A 325 -14.55 18.46 -3.61
N ILE A 326 -15.42 18.36 -4.61
CA ILE A 326 -15.46 17.22 -5.54
C ILE A 326 -15.36 17.78 -6.95
N GLN A 327 -14.53 17.15 -7.77
CA GLN A 327 -14.43 17.46 -9.19
C GLN A 327 -14.55 16.16 -9.99
N PHE A 328 -15.54 16.10 -10.89
CA PHE A 328 -15.67 14.98 -11.82
C PHE A 328 -14.69 15.15 -12.97
N VAL A 329 -13.97 14.07 -13.30
CA VAL A 329 -12.91 14.09 -14.31
C VAL A 329 -12.97 12.83 -15.17
N GLU A 330 -12.45 12.94 -16.39
CA GLU A 330 -12.23 11.76 -17.24
C GLU A 330 -11.07 10.89 -16.71
N PRO A 331 -11.04 9.59 -17.00
CA PRO A 331 -9.98 8.69 -16.54
C PRO A 331 -8.56 9.16 -16.88
N SER A 332 -8.39 9.82 -18.04
CA SER A 332 -7.10 10.34 -18.52
C SER A 332 -6.57 11.53 -17.71
N PHE A 333 -7.41 12.17 -16.90
CA PHE A 333 -7.02 13.28 -16.05
C PHE A 333 -6.21 12.82 -14.83
N LEU A 334 -6.43 11.60 -14.33
CA LEU A 334 -5.73 11.09 -13.16
C LEU A 334 -4.31 10.62 -13.55
N PRO A 335 -3.24 11.36 -13.18
CA PRO A 335 -1.89 10.99 -13.56
C PRO A 335 -1.48 9.72 -12.82
N LYS A 336 -0.93 8.75 -13.56
CA LYS A 336 -0.49 7.47 -13.02
C LYS A 336 0.96 7.18 -13.37
N THR A 337 1.64 6.49 -12.47
CA THR A 337 2.91 5.81 -12.78
C THR A 337 2.70 4.69 -13.81
N ILE A 338 3.79 4.16 -14.36
CA ILE A 338 3.74 2.96 -15.22
C ILE A 338 3.09 1.77 -14.48
N SER A 339 3.24 1.70 -13.15
CA SER A 339 2.60 0.69 -12.30
C SER A 339 1.13 0.99 -11.95
N GLY A 340 0.50 1.99 -12.56
CA GLY A 340 -0.91 2.34 -12.32
C GLY A 340 -1.19 3.12 -11.03
N LYS A 341 -0.16 3.39 -10.20
CA LYS A 341 -0.33 4.20 -8.97
C LYS A 341 -0.60 5.66 -9.29
N ILE A 342 -1.59 6.27 -8.63
CA ILE A 342 -1.94 7.68 -8.78
C ILE A 342 -0.81 8.58 -8.27
N LYS A 343 -0.41 9.56 -9.08
CA LYS A 343 0.61 10.56 -8.74
C LYS A 343 -0.01 11.78 -8.05
N ARG A 344 -0.36 11.64 -6.76
CA ARG A 344 -1.02 12.71 -5.98
C ARG A 344 -0.24 14.02 -5.91
N ALA A 345 1.09 13.97 -5.93
CA ALA A 345 1.92 15.16 -5.97
C ALA A 345 1.63 16.06 -7.20
N GLU A 346 1.38 15.47 -8.37
CA GLU A 346 1.03 16.22 -9.59
C GLU A 346 -0.37 16.86 -9.46
N LEU A 347 -1.35 16.12 -8.95
CA LEU A 347 -2.71 16.63 -8.69
C LEU A 347 -2.73 17.74 -7.63
N ARG A 348 -1.94 17.59 -6.55
CA ARG A 348 -1.78 18.62 -5.51
C ARG A 348 -1.10 19.87 -6.06
N ALA A 349 -0.08 19.72 -6.88
CA ALA A 349 0.57 20.85 -7.55
C ALA A 349 -0.38 21.58 -8.51
N LEU A 350 -1.19 20.83 -9.27
CA LEU A 350 -2.24 21.39 -10.11
C LEU A 350 -3.25 22.17 -9.27
N GLU A 351 -3.76 21.58 -8.19
CA GLU A 351 -4.75 22.21 -7.32
C GLU A 351 -4.25 23.51 -6.69
N ARG A 352 -3.00 23.50 -6.19
CA ARG A 352 -2.36 24.71 -5.66
C ARG A 352 -2.30 25.82 -6.73
N ARG A 353 -1.98 25.49 -7.99
CA ARG A 353 -1.94 26.46 -9.10
C ARG A 353 -3.33 27.01 -9.41
N VAL A 354 -4.35 26.17 -9.39
CA VAL A 354 -5.75 26.55 -9.68
C VAL A 354 -6.25 27.54 -8.61
N ILE A 355 -6.08 27.22 -7.33
CA ILE A 355 -6.51 28.10 -6.23
C ILE A 355 -5.72 29.42 -6.22
N THR A 356 -4.41 29.38 -6.46
CA THR A 356 -3.58 30.61 -6.52
C THR A 356 -3.99 31.55 -7.66
N ARG A 357 -4.51 30.99 -8.77
CA ARG A 357 -4.95 31.77 -9.94
C ARG A 357 -6.42 32.21 -9.86
N GLY A 358 -7.15 31.87 -8.79
CA GLY A 358 -8.57 32.18 -8.65
C GLY A 358 -9.49 31.50 -9.67
N ALA A 359 -9.00 30.50 -10.41
CA ALA A 359 -9.79 29.81 -11.41
C ALA A 359 -10.65 28.74 -10.74
N ARG A 360 -11.98 28.83 -10.87
CA ARG A 360 -12.87 27.66 -10.71
C ARG A 360 -12.83 26.90 -12.03
N ILE A 361 -12.38 25.65 -12.02
CA ILE A 361 -12.60 24.71 -13.13
C ILE A 361 -13.83 23.89 -12.77
#